data_AF-A0A6B9MRR2-F1
#
_entry.id   AF-A0A6B9MRR2-F1
#
_cell.length_a   1.000
_cell.length_b   1.000
_cell.length_c   1.000
_cell.angle_alpha   90.00
_cell.angle_beta   90.00
_cell.angle_gamma   90.00
#
_symmetry.space_group_name_H-M   'P 1'
#
loop_
_entity.id
_entity.type
_entity.pdbx_description
1 polymer ?
#
loop_
_entity_poly.entity_id
_entity_poly.type
_entity_poly.pdbx_seq_one_letter_code
_entity_poly.pdbx_strand_id
1 'polypeptide(L)'
;MDEYDYNNGVPPVTGNVWLPADEDGPGRWVAPTSGSWNGDTLTVTPSGGSSAGQDGMAYGGGSYGKTPSRLQAESSAAIHATAKWTTENLKKTQAAQAERVRATMAARQAARASQDKLRQKLTDVTNAAIQKGREGPSVTDVAHQTIKEMEAFAQMVAQNEARKKGRERGQKAEEAYQAALRAEEEARRQQAEIERKLKEAREREAAAKAKALADKAGAEKAEADRRALFTKAGIQDTPVYTTEMVKAANATLSAGSSLMLSRAPGMIQLSASGVGTLPFNSGLAGWEASALWRGVDVLARIAPVASTVVTVATVLTLIRSALDIPAVGEGSDRVPGRNIDMLATQASLYTAMKTKIQPGMKTVDLPVRGYISDDGNGRQSVNLVRTGTGGISATVPVLNTVRDKTTGLDKITVPAVAGAPSRTILVNPFPVGPNVPAHTGNEGTVPVTPVHTGTEVKQADSIVTTTLPTADIPALQDFIYWQP
;
A
#
# COMPACT_ATOMS: atom_id res chain seq x y z
N MET A 1 -9.48 20.49 45.73
CA MET A 1 -8.69 20.18 44.52
C MET A 1 -7.25 20.30 44.94
N ASP A 2 -6.52 19.19 44.94
CA ASP A 2 -5.11 19.19 45.32
C ASP A 2 -4.34 19.91 44.21
N GLU A 3 -3.56 20.93 44.59
CA GLU A 3 -2.88 21.86 43.67
C GLU A 3 -1.72 21.19 42.90
N TYR A 4 -1.50 19.88 43.16
CA TYR A 4 -0.49 19.04 42.54
C TYR A 4 -1.05 17.84 41.76
N ASP A 5 -2.38 17.67 41.64
CA ASP A 5 -3.01 16.60 40.83
C ASP A 5 -3.36 17.09 39.42
N TYR A 6 -2.34 17.19 38.55
CA TYR A 6 -2.49 17.63 37.16
C TYR A 6 -3.07 16.56 36.22
N ASN A 7 -3.33 15.34 36.72
CA ASN A 7 -3.66 14.17 35.91
C ASN A 7 -5.05 13.58 36.23
N ASN A 8 -5.88 14.23 37.04
CA ASN A 8 -7.23 13.79 37.41
C ASN A 8 -7.28 12.32 37.89
N GLY A 9 -6.30 11.89 38.69
CA GLY A 9 -6.23 10.52 39.21
C GLY A 9 -5.77 9.43 38.24
N VAL A 10 -5.23 9.78 37.06
CA VAL A 10 -4.64 8.79 36.14
C VAL A 10 -3.18 8.49 36.53
N PRO A 11 -2.81 7.22 36.81
CA PRO A 11 -1.49 6.87 37.32
C PRO A 11 -0.37 7.10 36.29
N PRO A 12 0.83 7.50 36.74
CA PRO A 12 1.94 7.83 35.84
C PRO A 12 2.51 6.62 35.11
N VAL A 13 2.83 6.81 33.83
CA VAL A 13 3.50 5.82 32.98
C VAL A 13 4.99 6.18 32.91
N THR A 14 5.85 5.30 33.43
CA THR A 14 7.31 5.52 33.48
C THR A 14 7.89 5.78 32.08
N GLY A 15 8.60 6.90 31.93
CA GLY A 15 9.28 7.29 30.68
C GLY A 15 8.48 8.24 29.78
N ASN A 16 7.25 8.60 30.14
CA ASN A 16 6.37 9.48 29.35
C ASN A 16 6.02 10.78 30.10
N VAL A 17 5.63 11.82 29.35
CA VAL A 17 5.17 13.12 29.86
C VAL A 17 3.66 13.26 29.61
N TRP A 18 2.94 13.82 30.58
CA TRP A 18 1.50 14.06 30.46
C TRP A 18 1.23 15.34 29.67
N LEU A 19 0.44 15.25 28.60
CA LEU A 19 -0.19 16.40 27.99
C LEU A 19 -1.61 16.57 28.54
N PRO A 20 -1.96 17.75 29.08
CA PRO A 20 -3.32 18.04 29.52
C PRO A 20 -4.30 18.09 28.34
N ALA A 21 -5.59 17.99 28.65
CA ALA A 21 -6.65 18.06 27.63
C ALA A 21 -6.68 19.46 26.99
N ASP A 22 -6.87 19.49 25.67
CA ASP A 22 -7.04 20.70 24.86
C ASP A 22 -8.24 20.53 23.91
N GLU A 23 -8.43 21.50 23.00
CA GLU A 23 -9.55 21.50 22.05
C GLU A 23 -9.53 20.30 21.08
N ASP A 24 -8.37 19.63 20.95
CA ASP A 24 -8.15 18.47 20.08
C ASP A 24 -8.36 17.12 20.80
N GLY A 25 -8.57 17.10 22.12
CA GLY A 25 -9.01 15.89 22.84
C GLY A 25 -8.61 15.76 24.32
N PRO A 26 -8.96 14.63 24.96
CA PRO A 26 -8.63 14.39 26.37
C PRO A 26 -7.13 14.22 26.61
N GLY A 27 -6.67 14.60 27.81
CA GLY A 27 -5.26 14.52 28.20
C GLY A 27 -4.69 13.10 28.08
N ARG A 28 -3.41 13.01 27.69
CA ARG A 28 -2.76 11.73 27.32
C ARG A 28 -1.27 11.72 27.67
N TRP A 29 -0.72 10.53 27.88
CA TRP A 29 0.72 10.31 28.04
C TRP A 29 1.41 10.21 26.67
N VAL A 30 2.51 10.95 26.48
CA VAL A 30 3.34 10.87 25.26
C VAL A 30 4.81 10.69 25.59
N ALA A 31 5.57 10.13 24.65
CA ALA A 31 7.02 10.01 24.80
C ALA A 31 7.69 11.40 24.75
N PRO A 32 8.73 11.66 25.57
CA PRO A 32 9.45 12.93 25.56
C PRO A 32 10.18 13.14 24.23
N THR A 33 10.15 14.37 23.75
CA THR A 33 10.84 14.79 22.53
C THR A 33 11.86 15.88 22.86
N SER A 34 13.08 15.76 22.35
CA SER A 34 14.08 16.85 22.40
C SER A 34 14.18 17.50 21.02
N GLY A 35 14.24 18.83 20.99
CA GLY A 35 14.39 19.57 19.73
C GLY A 35 15.36 20.73 19.80
N SER A 36 15.92 21.09 18.65
CA SER A 36 16.81 22.23 18.46
C SER A 36 16.28 23.12 17.33
N TRP A 37 16.41 24.44 17.52
CA TRP A 37 15.87 25.48 16.65
C TRP A 37 16.99 26.39 16.17
N ASN A 38 17.15 26.50 14.84
CA ASN A 38 18.17 27.35 14.20
C ASN A 38 17.56 28.52 13.41
N GLY A 39 16.43 29.07 13.87
CA GLY A 39 15.80 30.24 13.27
C GLY A 39 14.77 29.93 12.17
N ASP A 40 15.05 29.03 11.24
CA ASP A 40 14.13 28.71 10.12
C ASP A 40 13.47 27.33 10.21
N THR A 41 13.98 26.42 11.04
CA THR A 41 13.41 25.06 11.16
C THR A 41 13.58 24.53 12.58
N LEU A 42 12.49 23.97 13.12
CA LEU A 42 12.49 23.25 14.39
C LEU A 42 12.64 21.76 14.11
N THR A 43 13.72 21.16 14.57
CA THR A 43 13.93 19.70 14.45
C THR A 43 13.58 19.04 15.77
N VAL A 44 12.61 18.13 15.78
CA VAL A 44 12.15 17.43 16.98
C VAL A 44 12.41 15.93 16.81
N THR A 45 13.10 15.31 17.77
CA THR A 45 13.39 13.87 17.75
C THR A 45 12.80 13.21 19.00
N PRO A 46 12.00 12.14 18.89
CA PRO A 46 11.55 11.35 20.03
C PRO A 46 12.74 10.60 20.64
N SER A 47 12.95 10.72 21.96
CA SER A 47 14.05 10.04 22.62
C SER A 47 13.67 8.58 22.89
N GLY A 48 14.15 7.69 22.02
CA GLY A 48 14.16 6.24 22.25
C GLY A 48 13.32 5.46 21.26
N GLY A 49 14.00 4.71 20.39
CA GLY A 49 13.40 3.71 19.51
C GLY A 49 13.36 4.13 18.05
N SER A 50 14.42 3.74 17.32
CA SER A 50 14.44 3.44 15.87
C SER A 50 13.32 4.09 15.04
N SER A 51 13.63 5.25 14.46
CA SER A 51 12.79 5.95 13.50
C SER A 51 12.76 5.20 12.16
N ALA A 52 11.69 4.45 11.93
CA ALA A 52 11.17 4.23 10.58
C ALA A 52 10.51 5.54 10.13
N GLY A 53 11.16 6.22 9.18
CA GLY A 53 10.63 7.42 8.54
C GLY A 53 9.35 7.11 7.78
N GLN A 54 8.32 7.92 8.07
CA GLN A 54 7.09 8.04 7.31
C GLN A 54 7.38 8.57 5.92
N ASP A 55 6.77 7.94 4.91
CA ASP A 55 6.42 8.60 3.66
C ASP A 55 5.01 8.19 3.24
N GLY A 56 4.23 9.19 2.84
CA GLY A 56 3.23 9.16 1.78
C GLY A 56 2.17 8.05 1.79
N MET A 57 0.98 8.40 2.28
CA MET A 57 -0.26 7.68 2.01
C MET A 57 -0.53 7.54 0.49
N ALA A 58 -0.37 6.33 -0.06
CA ALA A 58 -1.05 5.89 -1.28
C ALA A 58 -1.24 4.36 -1.28
N TYR A 59 -2.42 3.95 -1.73
CA TYR A 59 -2.99 2.60 -1.73
C TYR A 59 -2.11 1.49 -2.33
N GLY A 60 -2.12 0.30 -1.73
CA GLY A 60 -1.70 -0.94 -2.40
C GLY A 60 -1.43 -2.10 -1.43
N GLY A 61 -2.28 -3.13 -1.46
CA GLY A 61 -2.14 -4.32 -0.62
C GLY A 61 -1.00 -5.24 -1.05
N GLY A 62 -0.37 -5.91 -0.07
CA GLY A 62 0.64 -6.93 -0.28
C GLY A 62 0.68 -7.88 0.91
N SER A 63 0.20 -9.10 0.67
CA SER A 63 0.17 -10.24 1.59
C SER A 63 1.58 -10.81 1.81
N TYR A 64 1.97 -11.03 3.07
CA TYR A 64 3.03 -11.98 3.42
C TYR A 64 2.47 -13.07 4.33
N GLY A 65 2.67 -14.31 3.89
CA GLY A 65 2.23 -15.52 4.57
C GLY A 65 2.84 -15.67 5.96
N LYS A 66 2.06 -16.23 6.87
CA LYS A 66 2.53 -16.83 8.12
C LYS A 66 1.88 -18.19 8.30
N THR A 67 2.74 -19.18 8.54
CA THR A 67 2.41 -20.43 9.22
C THR A 67 1.60 -20.13 10.49
N PRO A 68 0.56 -20.94 10.81
CA PRO A 68 -0.36 -20.61 11.90
C PRO A 68 0.37 -20.75 13.23
N SER A 69 0.44 -19.64 13.97
CA SER A 69 0.90 -19.64 15.35
C SER A 69 -0.07 -20.47 16.21
N ARG A 70 0.46 -21.07 17.28
CA ARG A 70 -0.24 -21.95 18.24
C ARG A 70 -1.58 -21.39 18.75
N LEU A 71 -1.73 -20.06 18.76
CA LEU A 71 -2.95 -19.32 19.10
C LEU A 71 -4.11 -19.51 18.09
N GLN A 72 -3.83 -19.79 16.82
CA GLN A 72 -4.85 -19.98 15.78
C GLN A 72 -5.44 -21.40 15.78
N ALA A 73 -4.65 -22.40 16.20
CA ALA A 73 -5.12 -23.75 16.46
C ALA A 73 -5.98 -23.83 17.73
N GLU A 74 -5.61 -23.08 18.78
CA GLU A 74 -6.39 -22.99 20.03
C GLU A 74 -7.72 -22.23 19.82
N SER A 75 -7.73 -21.22 18.95
CA SER A 75 -8.96 -20.52 18.53
C SER A 75 -9.95 -21.43 17.78
N SER A 76 -9.45 -22.30 16.89
CA SER A 76 -10.29 -23.20 16.08
C SER A 76 -10.96 -24.29 16.93
N ALA A 77 -10.28 -24.82 17.94
CA ALA A 77 -10.84 -25.80 18.87
C ALA A 77 -11.88 -25.18 19.83
N ALA A 78 -11.64 -23.94 20.29
CA ALA A 78 -12.59 -23.21 21.13
C ALA A 78 -13.89 -22.85 20.37
N ILE A 79 -13.80 -22.53 19.08
CA ILE A 79 -14.97 -22.23 18.24
C ILE A 79 -15.82 -23.50 18.01
N HIS A 80 -15.20 -24.66 17.78
CA HIS A 80 -15.94 -25.93 17.63
C HIS A 80 -16.54 -26.47 18.94
N ALA A 81 -15.88 -26.26 20.09
CA ALA A 81 -16.43 -26.62 21.40
C ALA A 81 -17.64 -25.74 21.78
N THR A 82 -17.58 -24.45 21.48
CA THR A 82 -18.67 -23.49 21.76
C THR A 82 -19.91 -23.76 20.89
N ALA A 83 -19.72 -24.22 19.65
CA ALA A 83 -20.82 -24.58 18.74
C ALA A 83 -21.55 -25.89 19.13
N LYS A 84 -20.84 -26.88 19.69
CA LYS A 84 -21.47 -28.11 20.24
C LYS A 84 -22.21 -27.84 21.55
N TRP A 85 -21.64 -27.01 22.43
CA TRP A 85 -22.27 -26.64 23.69
C TRP A 85 -23.57 -25.84 23.50
N THR A 86 -23.63 -24.99 22.47
CA THR A 86 -24.84 -24.21 22.13
C THR A 86 -25.96 -25.06 21.51
N THR A 87 -25.65 -26.11 20.75
CA THR A 87 -26.67 -26.99 20.17
C THR A 87 -27.30 -27.95 21.20
N GLU A 88 -26.54 -28.43 22.19
CA GLU A 88 -27.10 -29.23 23.29
C GLU A 88 -27.96 -28.39 24.24
N ASN A 89 -27.55 -27.15 24.55
CA ASN A 89 -28.35 -26.26 25.39
C ASN A 89 -29.67 -25.87 24.72
N LEU A 90 -29.70 -25.72 23.39
CA LEU A 90 -30.93 -25.46 22.63
C LEU A 90 -31.90 -26.65 22.69
N LYS A 91 -31.39 -27.89 22.55
CA LYS A 91 -32.24 -29.09 22.69
C LYS A 91 -32.76 -29.28 24.11
N LYS A 92 -31.94 -28.99 25.12
CA LYS A 92 -32.36 -29.02 26.54
C LYS A 92 -33.41 -27.96 26.85
N THR A 93 -33.30 -26.76 26.29
CA THR A 93 -34.32 -25.70 26.47
C THR A 93 -35.61 -26.00 25.73
N GLN A 94 -35.57 -26.58 24.53
CA GLN A 94 -36.77 -27.02 23.83
C GLN A 94 -37.47 -28.20 24.53
N ALA A 95 -36.72 -29.16 25.05
CA ALA A 95 -37.28 -30.26 25.84
C ALA A 95 -37.93 -29.74 27.15
N ALA A 96 -37.27 -28.81 27.84
CA ALA A 96 -37.81 -28.18 29.04
C ALA A 96 -39.06 -27.32 28.76
N GLN A 97 -39.14 -26.67 27.59
CA GLN A 97 -40.35 -25.95 27.16
C GLN A 97 -41.50 -26.92 26.81
N ALA A 98 -41.22 -28.02 26.11
CA ALA A 98 -42.23 -29.03 25.79
C ALA A 98 -42.81 -29.71 27.06
N GLU A 99 -41.97 -29.95 28.06
CA GLU A 99 -42.41 -30.49 29.35
C GLU A 99 -43.21 -29.46 30.16
N ARG A 100 -42.81 -28.18 30.13
CA ARG A 100 -43.61 -27.09 30.73
C ARG A 100 -44.98 -26.95 30.10
N VAL A 101 -45.10 -27.08 28.77
CA VAL A 101 -46.39 -27.05 28.06
C VAL A 101 -47.26 -28.26 28.43
N ARG A 102 -46.68 -29.47 28.53
CA ARG A 102 -47.41 -30.65 29.00
C ARG A 102 -47.86 -30.51 30.45
N ALA A 103 -47.02 -29.97 31.33
CA ALA A 103 -47.36 -29.70 32.72
C ALA A 103 -48.47 -28.64 32.86
N THR A 104 -48.47 -27.60 32.00
CA THR A 104 -49.56 -26.61 31.99
C THR A 104 -50.87 -27.19 31.48
N MET A 105 -50.84 -28.06 30.46
CA MET A 105 -52.04 -28.75 29.98
C MET A 105 -52.61 -29.73 31.02
N ALA A 106 -51.74 -30.50 31.71
CA ALA A 106 -52.15 -31.38 32.80
C ALA A 106 -52.73 -30.60 33.99
N ALA A 107 -52.13 -29.46 34.36
CA ALA A 107 -52.67 -28.57 35.39
C ALA A 107 -54.03 -27.98 35.00
N ARG A 108 -54.23 -27.64 33.72
CA ARG A 108 -55.51 -27.14 33.20
C ARG A 108 -56.61 -28.21 33.18
N GLN A 109 -56.26 -29.48 32.90
CA GLN A 109 -57.18 -30.60 33.03
C GLN A 109 -57.53 -30.92 34.49
N ALA A 110 -56.55 -30.86 35.40
CA ALA A 110 -56.81 -31.03 36.84
C ALA A 110 -57.71 -29.91 37.40
N ALA A 111 -57.56 -28.68 36.90
CA ALA A 111 -58.43 -27.55 37.25
C ALA A 111 -59.87 -27.69 36.70
N ARG A 112 -60.06 -28.33 35.55
CA ARG A 112 -61.40 -28.65 35.03
C ARG A 112 -62.06 -29.76 35.86
N ALA A 113 -61.31 -30.82 36.19
CA ALA A 113 -61.82 -31.90 37.03
C ALA A 113 -62.21 -31.44 38.46
N SER A 114 -61.52 -30.43 39.01
CA SER A 114 -61.91 -29.84 40.30
C SER A 114 -63.15 -28.95 40.19
N GLN A 115 -63.33 -28.24 39.08
CA GLN A 115 -64.59 -27.53 38.77
C GLN A 115 -65.78 -28.49 38.63
N ASP A 116 -65.60 -29.64 37.98
CA ASP A 116 -66.65 -30.63 37.81
C ASP A 116 -67.03 -31.29 39.15
N LYS A 117 -66.05 -31.61 40.01
CA LYS A 117 -66.31 -32.06 41.38
C LYS A 117 -67.03 -31.01 42.23
N LEU A 118 -66.72 -29.73 42.05
CA LEU A 118 -67.41 -28.63 42.72
C LEU A 118 -68.86 -28.50 42.24
N ARG A 119 -69.10 -28.64 40.93
CA ARG A 119 -70.47 -28.68 40.36
C ARG A 119 -71.27 -29.87 40.88
N GLN A 120 -70.64 -31.04 40.99
CA GLN A 120 -71.31 -32.24 41.51
C GLN A 120 -71.65 -32.09 42.99
N LYS A 121 -70.72 -31.62 43.82
CA LYS A 121 -70.99 -31.29 45.23
C LYS A 121 -72.09 -30.24 45.39
N LEU A 122 -72.14 -29.23 44.53
CA LEU A 122 -73.19 -28.23 44.57
C LEU A 122 -74.56 -28.87 44.27
N THR A 123 -74.61 -29.78 43.29
CA THR A 123 -75.82 -30.53 42.94
C THR A 123 -76.26 -31.45 44.09
N ASP A 124 -75.31 -32.12 44.76
CA ASP A 124 -75.57 -32.99 45.91
C ASP A 124 -76.07 -32.20 47.13
N VAL A 125 -75.50 -31.02 47.39
CA VAL A 125 -75.95 -30.11 48.46
C VAL A 125 -77.34 -29.55 48.15
N THR A 126 -77.64 -29.22 46.89
CA THR A 126 -78.98 -28.81 46.47
C THR A 126 -79.99 -29.95 46.63
N ASN A 127 -79.62 -31.19 46.28
CA ASN A 127 -80.48 -32.37 46.47
C ASN A 127 -80.68 -32.73 47.95
N ALA A 128 -79.64 -32.57 48.79
CA ALA A 128 -79.72 -32.78 50.24
C ALA A 128 -80.55 -31.68 50.94
N ALA A 129 -80.51 -30.44 50.46
CA ALA A 129 -81.35 -29.36 50.96
C ALA A 129 -82.84 -29.57 50.61
N ILE A 130 -83.14 -30.21 49.47
CA ILE A 130 -84.50 -30.60 49.09
C ILE A 130 -85.02 -31.76 49.95
N GLN A 131 -84.16 -32.69 50.39
CA GLN A 131 -84.55 -33.79 51.31
C GLN A 131 -84.73 -33.35 52.77
N LYS A 132 -84.03 -32.30 53.23
CA LYS A 132 -84.12 -31.78 54.60
C LYS A 132 -85.31 -30.84 54.88
N GLY A 133 -86.21 -30.66 53.91
CA GLY A 133 -87.45 -29.87 54.06
C GLY A 133 -88.58 -30.54 54.87
N ARG A 134 -88.33 -31.70 55.50
CA ARG A 134 -89.25 -32.38 56.43
C ARG A 134 -88.49 -32.69 57.71
N GLU A 135 -88.60 -31.81 58.70
CA GLU A 135 -88.46 -32.02 60.16
C GLU A 135 -88.07 -30.67 60.81
N GLY A 136 -88.97 -30.13 61.63
CA GLY A 136 -88.86 -28.80 62.24
C GLY A 136 -87.91 -28.75 63.45
N PRO A 137 -87.41 -27.56 63.83
CA PRO A 137 -86.36 -27.42 64.84
C PRO A 137 -86.92 -27.34 66.27
N SER A 138 -86.13 -27.83 67.25
CA SER A 138 -86.42 -27.72 68.68
C SER A 138 -85.32 -26.93 69.42
N VAL A 139 -85.70 -25.80 70.02
CA VAL A 139 -85.25 -25.11 71.27
C VAL A 139 -83.80 -25.30 71.79
N THR A 140 -82.81 -25.59 70.94
CA THR A 140 -81.36 -25.56 71.27
C THR A 140 -80.54 -24.73 70.27
N ASP A 141 -81.22 -23.81 69.57
CA ASP A 141 -80.71 -23.14 68.37
C ASP A 141 -79.89 -21.86 68.65
N VAL A 142 -80.04 -21.20 69.80
CA VAL A 142 -79.43 -19.87 70.02
C VAL A 142 -77.91 -19.93 70.26
N ALA A 143 -77.39 -21.00 70.85
CA ALA A 143 -75.94 -21.21 71.03
C ALA A 143 -75.26 -21.80 69.78
N HIS A 144 -75.99 -22.59 68.98
CA HIS A 144 -75.50 -23.12 67.70
C HIS A 144 -75.51 -22.08 66.59
N GLN A 145 -76.37 -21.05 66.65
CA GLN A 145 -76.41 -19.94 65.70
C GLN A 145 -75.16 -19.07 65.79
N THR A 146 -74.73 -18.71 67.01
CA THR A 146 -73.56 -17.86 67.23
C THR A 146 -72.25 -18.56 66.83
N ILE A 147 -72.13 -19.86 67.10
CA ILE A 147 -70.99 -20.67 66.64
C ILE A 147 -70.99 -20.81 65.11
N LYS A 148 -72.16 -21.03 64.48
CA LYS A 148 -72.28 -21.08 63.01
C LYS A 148 -71.93 -19.76 62.34
N GLU A 149 -72.29 -18.63 62.93
CA GLU A 149 -72.00 -17.30 62.38
C GLU A 149 -70.50 -16.98 62.47
N MET A 150 -69.84 -17.35 63.57
CA MET A 150 -68.38 -17.28 63.68
C MET A 150 -67.67 -18.21 62.69
N GLU A 151 -68.15 -19.44 62.51
CA GLU A 151 -67.61 -20.38 61.52
C GLU A 151 -67.83 -19.88 60.09
N ALA A 152 -68.99 -19.31 59.78
CA ALA A 152 -69.29 -18.72 58.48
C ALA A 152 -68.41 -17.49 58.20
N PHE A 153 -68.14 -16.66 59.20
CA PHE A 153 -67.23 -15.53 59.08
C PHE A 153 -65.78 -15.98 58.88
N ALA A 154 -65.31 -16.98 59.65
CA ALA A 154 -63.99 -17.57 59.48
C ALA A 154 -63.83 -18.20 58.09
N GLN A 155 -64.86 -18.87 57.58
CA GLN A 155 -64.88 -19.42 56.23
C GLN A 155 -64.90 -18.33 55.15
N MET A 156 -65.59 -17.21 55.38
CA MET A 156 -65.60 -16.07 54.45
C MET A 156 -64.22 -15.41 54.35
N VAL A 157 -63.53 -15.20 55.48
CA VAL A 157 -62.16 -14.69 55.52
C VAL A 157 -61.20 -15.64 54.80
N ALA A 158 -61.28 -16.94 55.08
CA ALA A 158 -60.47 -17.95 54.40
C ALA A 158 -60.75 -18.01 52.88
N GLN A 159 -62.01 -17.87 52.45
CA GLN A 159 -62.38 -17.82 51.03
C GLN A 159 -61.87 -16.54 50.35
N ASN A 160 -61.92 -15.39 51.01
CA ASN A 160 -61.42 -14.13 50.47
C ASN A 160 -59.89 -14.14 50.34
N GLU A 161 -59.16 -14.70 51.31
CA GLU A 161 -57.72 -14.90 51.19
C GLU A 161 -57.36 -15.89 50.08
N ALA A 162 -58.10 -16.99 49.94
CA ALA A 162 -57.90 -17.95 48.85
C ALA A 162 -58.17 -17.33 47.48
N ARG A 163 -59.20 -16.48 47.36
CA ARG A 163 -59.49 -15.71 46.13
C ARG A 163 -58.42 -14.69 45.81
N LYS A 164 -57.90 -13.98 46.81
CA LYS A 164 -56.80 -13.01 46.63
C LYS A 164 -55.53 -13.72 46.15
N LYS A 165 -55.13 -14.81 46.81
CA LYS A 165 -53.99 -15.66 46.39
C LYS A 165 -54.21 -16.27 45.00
N GLY A 166 -55.44 -16.63 44.64
CA GLY A 166 -55.79 -17.12 43.31
C GLY A 166 -55.64 -16.06 42.21
N ARG A 167 -56.06 -14.82 42.47
CA ARG A 167 -55.89 -13.68 41.54
C ARG A 167 -54.42 -13.31 41.35
N GLU A 168 -53.64 -13.24 42.43
CA GLU A 168 -52.21 -12.95 42.37
C GLU A 168 -51.44 -14.05 41.61
N ARG A 169 -51.80 -15.33 41.79
CA ARG A 169 -51.23 -16.43 41.01
C ARG A 169 -51.64 -16.38 39.53
N GLY A 170 -52.87 -15.97 39.23
CA GLY A 170 -53.34 -15.77 37.86
C GLY A 170 -52.60 -14.64 37.15
N GLN A 171 -52.39 -13.51 37.82
CA GLN A 171 -51.62 -12.37 37.29
C GLN A 171 -50.15 -12.74 37.06
N LYS A 172 -49.51 -13.42 38.02
CA LYS A 172 -48.14 -13.91 37.84
C LYS A 172 -48.01 -14.94 36.70
N ALA A 173 -49.01 -15.78 36.48
CA ALA A 173 -49.01 -16.73 35.37
C ALA A 173 -49.16 -16.05 34.01
N GLU A 174 -50.00 -15.01 33.91
CA GLU A 174 -50.17 -14.22 32.69
C GLU A 174 -48.91 -13.40 32.39
N GLU A 175 -48.32 -12.75 33.39
CA GLU A 175 -47.04 -12.04 33.25
C GLU A 175 -45.90 -12.96 32.82
N ALA A 176 -45.85 -14.18 33.35
CA ALA A 176 -44.86 -15.18 32.95
C ALA A 176 -45.05 -15.65 31.49
N TYR A 177 -46.30 -15.77 31.03
CA TYR A 177 -46.60 -16.10 29.63
C TYR A 177 -46.21 -14.96 28.68
N GLN A 178 -46.55 -13.71 29.03
CA GLN A 178 -46.16 -12.52 28.26
C GLN A 178 -44.64 -12.29 28.25
N ALA A 179 -43.95 -12.61 29.34
CA ALA A 179 -42.48 -12.59 29.40
C ALA A 179 -41.86 -13.68 28.51
N ALA A 180 -42.44 -14.88 28.46
CA ALA A 180 -41.98 -15.94 27.57
C ALA A 180 -42.15 -15.58 26.09
N LEU A 181 -43.27 -14.94 25.73
CA LEU A 181 -43.53 -14.50 24.35
C LEU A 181 -42.52 -13.43 23.89
N ARG A 182 -42.20 -12.46 24.76
CA ARG A 182 -41.17 -11.44 24.49
C ARG A 182 -39.78 -12.05 24.35
N ALA A 183 -39.43 -13.02 25.20
CA ALA A 183 -38.15 -13.71 25.11
C ALA A 183 -37.98 -14.48 23.80
N GLU A 184 -39.06 -15.10 23.28
CA GLU A 184 -39.04 -15.79 21.99
C GLU A 184 -38.88 -14.80 20.82
N GLU A 185 -39.58 -13.66 20.86
CA GLU A 185 -39.45 -12.63 19.83
C GLU A 185 -38.05 -12.00 19.82
N GLU A 186 -37.48 -11.72 20.99
CA GLU A 186 -36.10 -11.24 21.14
C GLU A 186 -35.08 -12.26 20.63
N ALA A 187 -35.25 -13.54 20.93
CA ALA A 187 -34.41 -14.61 20.39
C ALA A 187 -34.47 -14.67 18.86
N ARG A 188 -35.67 -14.49 18.28
CA ARG A 188 -35.84 -14.44 16.81
C ARG A 188 -35.17 -13.21 16.20
N ARG A 189 -35.25 -12.04 16.85
CA ARG A 189 -34.55 -10.82 16.41
C ARG A 189 -33.04 -10.98 16.47
N GLN A 190 -32.52 -11.59 17.54
CA GLN A 190 -31.09 -11.89 17.66
C GLN A 190 -30.61 -12.87 16.58
N GLN A 191 -31.39 -13.91 16.28
CA GLN A 191 -31.07 -14.85 15.19
C GLN A 191 -31.05 -14.16 13.82
N ALA A 192 -32.05 -13.31 13.53
CA ALA A 192 -32.09 -12.54 12.29
C ALA A 192 -30.92 -11.55 12.17
N GLU A 193 -30.51 -10.92 13.28
CA GLU A 193 -29.35 -10.04 13.29
C GLU A 193 -28.03 -10.80 13.06
N ILE A 194 -27.88 -11.98 13.66
CA ILE A 194 -26.71 -12.86 13.44
C ILE A 194 -26.67 -13.31 11.98
N GLU A 195 -27.79 -13.70 11.40
CA GLU A 195 -27.86 -14.12 10.00
C GLU A 195 -27.54 -12.95 9.05
N ARG A 196 -28.03 -11.75 9.34
CA ARG A 196 -27.69 -10.54 8.60
C ARG A 196 -26.20 -10.23 8.68
N LYS A 197 -25.61 -10.28 9.89
CA LYS A 197 -24.16 -10.07 10.08
C LYS A 197 -23.33 -11.14 9.38
N LEU A 198 -23.78 -12.39 9.38
CA LEU A 198 -23.12 -13.49 8.66
C LEU A 198 -23.19 -13.29 7.14
N LYS A 199 -24.34 -12.87 6.62
CA LYS A 199 -24.53 -12.57 5.20
C LYS A 199 -23.65 -11.38 4.77
N GLU A 200 -23.64 -10.30 5.55
CA GLU A 200 -22.77 -9.14 5.30
C GLU A 200 -21.28 -9.51 5.35
N ALA A 201 -20.87 -10.34 6.32
CA ALA A 201 -19.50 -10.85 6.39
C ALA A 201 -19.11 -11.69 5.18
N ARG A 202 -20.00 -12.57 4.70
CA ARG A 202 -19.79 -13.37 3.49
C ARG A 202 -19.74 -12.51 2.23
N GLU A 203 -20.59 -11.50 2.13
CA GLU A 203 -20.58 -10.54 1.00
C GLU A 203 -19.30 -9.72 0.99
N ARG A 204 -18.82 -9.25 2.15
CA ARG A 204 -17.52 -8.57 2.28
C ARG A 204 -16.35 -9.49 1.92
N GLU A 205 -16.36 -10.74 2.37
CA GLU A 205 -15.33 -11.71 2.02
C GLU A 205 -15.35 -12.03 0.52
N ALA A 206 -16.53 -12.21 -0.07
CA ALA A 206 -16.70 -12.42 -1.50
C ALA A 206 -16.23 -11.21 -2.31
N ALA A 207 -16.58 -9.98 -1.89
CA ALA A 207 -16.12 -8.75 -2.53
C ALA A 207 -14.60 -8.58 -2.40
N ALA A 208 -14.01 -8.90 -1.25
CA ALA A 208 -12.56 -8.86 -1.05
C ALA A 208 -11.85 -9.88 -1.93
N LYS A 209 -12.38 -11.12 -2.04
CA LYS A 209 -11.85 -12.15 -2.96
C LYS A 209 -11.99 -11.74 -4.42
N ALA A 210 -13.14 -11.17 -4.82
CA ALA A 210 -13.36 -10.68 -6.18
C ALA A 210 -12.40 -9.54 -6.52
N LYS A 211 -12.18 -8.60 -5.59
CA LYS A 211 -11.20 -7.52 -5.75
C LYS A 211 -9.78 -8.08 -5.85
N ALA A 212 -9.39 -9.01 -4.98
CA ALA A 212 -8.06 -9.63 -5.05
C ALA A 212 -7.83 -10.39 -6.37
N LEU A 213 -8.85 -11.08 -6.89
CA LEU A 213 -8.78 -11.73 -8.20
C LEU A 213 -8.69 -10.72 -9.35
N ALA A 214 -9.43 -9.62 -9.28
CA ALA A 214 -9.37 -8.54 -10.27
C ALA A 214 -8.01 -7.83 -10.25
N ASP A 215 -7.47 -7.54 -9.06
CA ASP A 215 -6.14 -6.94 -8.87
C ASP A 215 -5.06 -7.89 -9.41
N LYS A 216 -5.17 -9.20 -9.15
CA LYS A 216 -4.26 -10.21 -9.70
C LYS A 216 -4.34 -10.31 -11.22
N ALA A 217 -5.55 -10.38 -11.79
CA ALA A 217 -5.74 -10.40 -13.24
C ALA A 217 -5.24 -9.11 -13.91
N GLY A 218 -5.42 -7.96 -13.24
CA GLY A 218 -4.87 -6.67 -13.66
C GLY A 218 -3.34 -6.67 -13.64
N ALA A 219 -2.73 -7.21 -12.59
CA ALA A 219 -1.27 -7.35 -12.48
C ALA A 219 -0.70 -8.29 -13.55
N GLU A 220 -1.34 -9.44 -13.80
CA GLU A 220 -0.95 -10.39 -14.85
C GLU A 220 -1.02 -9.75 -16.24
N LYS A 221 -2.08 -8.98 -16.53
CA LYS A 221 -2.20 -8.23 -17.78
C LYS A 221 -1.12 -7.16 -17.91
N ALA A 222 -0.89 -6.37 -16.86
CA ALA A 222 0.16 -5.36 -16.84
C ALA A 222 1.55 -5.97 -17.05
N GLU A 223 1.81 -7.14 -16.46
CA GLU A 223 3.07 -7.87 -16.65
C GLU A 223 3.20 -8.41 -18.09
N ALA A 224 2.12 -8.94 -18.68
CA ALA A 224 2.11 -9.39 -20.06
C ALA A 224 2.37 -8.23 -21.04
N ASP A 225 1.71 -7.09 -20.84
CA ASP A 225 1.90 -5.87 -21.64
C ASP A 225 3.34 -5.35 -21.50
N ARG A 226 3.90 -5.34 -20.28
CA ARG A 226 5.31 -5.00 -20.02
C ARG A 226 6.26 -5.93 -20.77
N ARG A 227 6.08 -7.25 -20.68
CA ARG A 227 6.91 -8.25 -21.37
C ARG A 227 6.85 -8.10 -22.89
N ALA A 228 5.67 -7.81 -23.44
CA ALA A 228 5.48 -7.56 -24.86
C ALA A 228 6.23 -6.30 -25.31
N LEU A 229 6.15 -5.21 -24.54
CA LEU A 229 6.92 -3.98 -24.80
C LEU A 229 8.43 -4.22 -24.71
N PHE A 230 8.90 -4.96 -23.71
CA PHE A 230 10.32 -5.28 -23.55
C PHE A 230 10.85 -6.08 -24.73
N THR A 231 10.09 -7.09 -25.17
CA THR A 231 10.42 -7.89 -26.35
C THR A 231 10.54 -7.00 -27.60
N LYS A 232 9.58 -6.09 -27.80
CA LYS A 232 9.60 -5.15 -28.94
C LYS A 232 10.76 -4.15 -28.84
N ALA A 233 11.12 -3.74 -27.64
CA ALA A 233 12.18 -2.79 -27.34
C ALA A 233 13.59 -3.44 -27.31
N GLY A 234 13.69 -4.77 -27.36
CA GLY A 234 14.96 -5.48 -27.18
C GLY A 234 15.51 -5.40 -25.75
N ILE A 235 14.66 -5.12 -24.75
CA ILE A 235 15.04 -5.02 -23.34
C ILE A 235 15.02 -6.40 -22.69
N GLN A 236 16.07 -6.69 -21.92
CA GLN A 236 16.13 -7.88 -21.06
C GLN A 236 15.87 -7.51 -19.60
N ASP A 237 15.10 -8.35 -18.90
CA ASP A 237 14.85 -8.20 -17.45
C ASP A 237 16.17 -8.19 -16.67
N THR A 238 16.16 -7.48 -15.55
CA THR A 238 17.29 -7.46 -14.61
C THR A 238 17.53 -8.90 -14.10
N PRO A 239 18.75 -9.43 -14.21
CA PRO A 239 19.03 -10.79 -13.75
C PRO A 239 19.06 -10.83 -12.23
N VAL A 240 18.82 -12.02 -11.67
CA VAL A 240 19.13 -12.29 -10.26
C VAL A 240 20.64 -12.50 -10.16
N TYR A 241 21.29 -11.70 -9.32
CA TYR A 241 22.75 -11.71 -9.18
C TYR A 241 23.21 -12.71 -8.12
N THR A 242 24.15 -13.58 -8.50
CA THR A 242 24.92 -14.39 -7.55
C THR A 242 26.17 -13.63 -7.10
N THR A 243 26.76 -14.01 -5.97
CA THR A 243 28.00 -13.37 -5.47
C THR A 243 29.14 -13.38 -6.49
N GLU A 244 29.31 -14.48 -7.24
CA GLU A 244 30.33 -14.59 -8.29
C GLU A 244 30.02 -13.68 -9.48
N MET A 245 28.75 -13.56 -9.88
CA MET A 245 28.34 -12.63 -10.93
C MET A 245 28.61 -11.19 -10.52
N VAL A 246 28.32 -10.81 -9.28
CA VAL A 246 28.59 -9.46 -8.78
C VAL A 246 30.09 -9.16 -8.77
N LYS A 247 30.91 -10.12 -8.32
CA LYS A 247 32.36 -9.97 -8.32
C LYS A 247 32.89 -9.76 -9.75
N ALA A 248 32.43 -10.56 -10.70
CA ALA A 248 32.80 -10.43 -12.11
C ALA A 248 32.28 -9.12 -12.73
N ALA A 249 31.06 -8.71 -12.38
CA ALA A 249 30.47 -7.45 -12.82
C ALA A 249 31.28 -6.26 -12.31
N ASN A 250 31.53 -6.18 -11.00
CA ASN A 250 32.29 -5.09 -10.40
C ASN A 250 33.71 -5.03 -10.97
N ALA A 251 34.38 -6.17 -11.19
CA ALA A 251 35.69 -6.20 -11.86
C ALA A 251 35.64 -5.63 -13.29
N THR A 252 34.57 -5.93 -14.04
CA THR A 252 34.36 -5.41 -15.39
C THR A 252 34.01 -3.92 -15.38
N LEU A 253 33.19 -3.49 -14.42
CA LEU A 253 32.78 -2.11 -14.22
C LEU A 253 33.97 -1.23 -13.79
N SER A 254 34.91 -1.75 -13.00
CA SER A 254 36.12 -1.03 -12.58
C SER A 254 37.24 -1.01 -13.62
N ALA A 255 37.08 -1.65 -14.78
CA ALA A 255 38.09 -1.63 -15.83
C ALA A 255 38.17 -0.23 -16.48
N GLY A 256 39.32 0.43 -16.37
CA GLY A 256 39.55 1.86 -16.67
C GLY A 256 39.34 2.35 -18.11
N SER A 257 38.79 1.55 -19.02
CA SER A 257 38.53 1.93 -20.42
C SER A 257 37.06 1.81 -20.83
N SER A 258 36.16 1.45 -19.91
CA SER A 258 34.75 1.23 -20.23
C SER A 258 33.94 2.52 -20.07
N LEU A 259 33.10 2.82 -21.07
CA LEU A 259 31.96 3.71 -20.90
C LEU A 259 30.80 2.93 -20.29
N MET A 260 30.01 3.59 -19.47
CA MET A 260 29.09 2.94 -18.56
C MET A 260 27.75 3.68 -18.54
N LEU A 261 26.65 2.95 -18.47
CA LEU A 261 25.32 3.51 -18.25
C LEU A 261 24.65 2.75 -17.13
N SER A 262 23.92 3.47 -16.30
CA SER A 262 23.03 2.85 -15.33
C SER A 262 21.60 2.85 -15.85
N ARG A 263 20.81 1.86 -15.44
CA ARG A 263 19.37 1.83 -15.71
C ARG A 263 18.66 2.82 -14.79
N ALA A 264 18.60 4.09 -15.19
CA ALA A 264 17.98 5.17 -14.43
C ALA A 264 16.92 5.89 -15.29
N PRO A 265 15.68 5.38 -15.30
CA PRO A 265 14.63 5.92 -16.14
C PRO A 265 14.45 7.42 -15.94
N GLY A 266 14.49 8.15 -17.04
CA GLY A 266 14.24 9.59 -17.09
C GLY A 266 15.39 10.49 -16.60
N MET A 267 16.51 9.94 -16.17
CA MET A 267 17.67 10.70 -15.69
C MET A 267 18.63 11.06 -16.82
N ILE A 268 19.30 12.21 -16.68
CA ILE A 268 20.48 12.54 -17.49
C ILE A 268 21.71 11.94 -16.81
N GLN A 269 22.59 11.31 -17.58
CA GLN A 269 23.83 10.71 -17.09
C GLN A 269 24.99 11.15 -17.96
N LEU A 270 26.07 11.58 -17.31
CA LEU A 270 27.37 11.72 -17.94
C LEU A 270 28.20 10.48 -17.62
N SER A 271 28.78 9.85 -18.63
CA SER A 271 29.73 8.76 -18.46
C SER A 271 31.09 9.17 -18.99
N ALA A 272 32.10 8.97 -18.16
CA ALA A 272 33.48 9.19 -18.51
C ALA A 272 34.24 7.86 -18.54
N SER A 273 35.05 7.67 -19.57
CA SER A 273 35.90 6.48 -19.69
C SER A 273 36.77 6.34 -18.44
N GLY A 274 36.62 5.21 -17.74
CA GLY A 274 37.44 4.86 -16.57
C GLY A 274 37.17 5.66 -15.28
N VAL A 275 36.19 6.57 -15.28
CA VAL A 275 35.86 7.38 -14.09
C VAL A 275 34.44 7.11 -13.57
N GLY A 276 33.60 6.44 -14.38
CA GLY A 276 32.26 6.01 -13.97
C GLY A 276 31.14 6.88 -14.51
N THR A 277 29.98 6.83 -13.85
CA THR A 277 28.78 7.59 -14.24
C THR A 277 28.44 8.67 -13.22
N LEU A 278 28.17 9.88 -13.71
CA LEU A 278 27.58 10.98 -12.97
C LEU A 278 26.09 11.08 -13.34
N PRO A 279 25.17 10.49 -12.57
CA PRO A 279 23.75 10.79 -12.71
C PRO A 279 23.49 12.22 -12.22
N PHE A 280 22.82 13.02 -13.05
CA PHE A 280 22.47 14.38 -12.64
C PHE A 280 21.35 14.29 -11.59
N ASN A 281 21.52 14.91 -10.42
CA ASN A 281 20.49 14.91 -9.38
C ASN A 281 19.20 15.59 -9.88
N SER A 282 18.04 15.42 -9.23
CA SER A 282 16.75 15.89 -9.77
C SER A 282 16.69 17.41 -10.02
N GLY A 283 17.28 18.21 -9.14
CA GLY A 283 17.38 19.66 -9.32
C GLY A 283 18.30 20.02 -10.48
N LEU A 284 19.38 19.25 -10.61
CA LEU A 284 20.32 19.35 -11.72
C LEU A 284 19.59 18.93 -13.02
N ALA A 285 19.21 17.68 -13.19
CA ALA A 285 18.57 17.14 -14.40
C ALA A 285 17.46 18.03 -15.01
N GLY A 286 16.67 18.75 -14.21
CA GLY A 286 15.69 19.74 -14.69
C GLY A 286 16.28 20.94 -15.46
N TRP A 287 17.36 21.57 -14.99
CA TRP A 287 17.96 22.73 -15.70
C TRP A 287 18.71 22.29 -16.96
N GLU A 288 19.45 21.16 -16.96
CA GLU A 288 20.08 20.69 -18.20
C GLU A 288 19.08 20.15 -19.21
N ALA A 289 18.03 19.43 -18.77
CA ALA A 289 16.96 19.02 -19.68
C ALA A 289 16.31 20.25 -20.33
N SER A 290 16.13 21.33 -19.57
CA SER A 290 15.61 22.59 -20.09
C SER A 290 16.57 23.26 -21.08
N ALA A 291 17.88 23.26 -20.81
CA ALA A 291 18.89 23.79 -21.72
C ALA A 291 18.97 23.01 -23.04
N LEU A 292 18.96 21.67 -22.95
CA LEU A 292 18.89 20.76 -24.10
C LEU A 292 17.64 21.03 -24.92
N TRP A 293 16.46 21.05 -24.28
CA TRP A 293 15.19 21.28 -24.96
C TRP A 293 15.13 22.64 -25.66
N ARG A 294 15.60 23.72 -25.01
CA ARG A 294 15.70 25.05 -25.62
C ARG A 294 16.62 25.04 -26.83
N GLY A 295 17.79 24.43 -26.73
CA GLY A 295 18.74 24.34 -27.85
C GLY A 295 18.15 23.55 -29.03
N VAL A 296 17.46 22.44 -28.75
CA VAL A 296 16.76 21.64 -29.75
C VAL A 296 15.63 22.43 -30.41
N ASP A 297 14.77 23.11 -29.64
CA ASP A 297 13.65 23.90 -30.17
C ASP A 297 14.14 25.05 -31.07
N VAL A 298 15.16 25.80 -30.61
CA VAL A 298 15.78 26.88 -31.39
C VAL A 298 16.32 26.35 -32.71
N LEU A 299 17.16 25.30 -32.67
CA LEU A 299 17.76 24.73 -33.88
C LEU A 299 16.71 24.11 -34.80
N ALA A 300 15.67 23.47 -34.28
CA ALA A 300 14.62 22.83 -35.06
C ALA A 300 13.69 23.83 -35.76
N ARG A 301 13.61 25.09 -35.33
CA ARG A 301 12.80 26.16 -35.95
C ARG A 301 13.47 26.86 -37.12
N ILE A 302 14.80 26.79 -37.22
CA ILE A 302 15.55 27.38 -38.34
C ILE A 302 15.00 26.81 -39.67
N ALA A 303 15.03 27.55 -40.78
CA ALA A 303 14.65 26.95 -42.07
C ALA A 303 15.80 26.04 -42.56
N PRO A 304 15.53 24.85 -43.14
CA PRO A 304 16.59 24.10 -43.80
C PRO A 304 17.04 24.89 -45.04
N VAL A 305 18.27 25.41 -45.00
CA VAL A 305 18.88 26.10 -46.13
C VAL A 305 19.98 25.18 -46.67
N ALA A 306 20.00 24.94 -47.98
CA ALA A 306 21.11 24.21 -48.59
C ALA A 306 22.35 25.12 -48.56
N SER A 307 23.12 25.07 -47.47
CA SER A 307 24.35 25.83 -47.29
C SER A 307 25.50 24.92 -46.86
N THR A 308 26.73 25.33 -47.16
CA THR A 308 27.97 24.67 -46.72
C THR A 308 28.28 24.89 -45.24
N VAL A 309 27.44 25.69 -44.57
CA VAL A 309 27.51 26.01 -43.14
C VAL A 309 26.34 25.39 -42.39
N VAL A 310 26.60 24.96 -41.15
CA VAL A 310 25.62 24.38 -40.24
C VAL A 310 25.55 25.21 -38.97
N THR A 311 24.34 25.38 -38.44
CA THR A 311 24.14 26.04 -37.15
C THR A 311 24.34 25.05 -36.01
N VAL A 312 25.21 25.40 -35.08
CA VAL A 312 25.53 24.63 -33.87
C VAL A 312 25.14 25.45 -32.65
N ALA A 313 24.49 24.82 -31.68
CA ALA A 313 24.18 25.42 -30.38
C ALA A 313 24.93 24.68 -29.27
N THR A 314 25.76 25.38 -28.51
CA THR A 314 26.38 24.82 -27.32
C THR A 314 25.44 24.98 -26.13
N VAL A 315 25.14 23.88 -25.44
CA VAL A 315 24.13 23.87 -24.36
C VAL A 315 24.74 23.60 -22.99
N LEU A 316 25.77 22.76 -22.93
CA LEU A 316 26.45 22.39 -21.69
C LEU A 316 27.96 22.48 -21.86
N THR A 317 28.63 22.84 -20.78
CA THR A 317 30.06 22.76 -20.59
C THR A 317 30.35 21.79 -19.45
N LEU A 318 31.26 20.86 -19.69
CA LEU A 318 31.79 19.91 -18.72
C LEU A 318 33.19 20.39 -18.33
N ILE A 319 33.35 20.75 -17.05
CA ILE A 319 34.63 21.19 -16.49
C ILE A 319 35.08 20.14 -15.50
N ARG A 320 36.19 19.46 -15.79
CA ARG A 320 36.84 18.62 -14.77
C ARG A 320 37.50 19.50 -13.72
N SER A 321 37.27 19.19 -12.45
CA SER A 321 37.77 19.99 -11.32
C SER A 321 39.30 20.03 -11.29
N ALA A 322 39.86 21.12 -10.73
CA ALA A 322 41.30 21.33 -10.58
C ALA A 322 42.01 20.38 -9.60
N LEU A 323 41.32 19.41 -8.99
CA LEU A 323 41.97 18.31 -8.28
C LEU A 323 42.40 17.18 -9.24
N ASP A 324 41.97 17.28 -10.50
CA ASP A 324 42.37 16.46 -11.64
C ASP A 324 43.44 17.23 -12.48
N ILE A 325 44.26 18.09 -11.84
CA ILE A 325 45.43 18.70 -12.50
C ILE A 325 46.37 17.55 -12.84
N PRO A 326 46.55 17.23 -14.14
CA PRO A 326 47.48 16.20 -14.51
C PRO A 326 48.88 16.61 -14.05
N ALA A 327 49.60 15.67 -13.43
CA ALA A 327 51.03 15.83 -13.29
C ALA A 327 51.63 16.05 -14.69
N VAL A 328 52.76 16.77 -14.79
CA VAL A 328 53.43 17.02 -16.08
C VAL A 328 53.62 15.70 -16.83
N GLY A 329 52.83 15.46 -17.89
CA GLY A 329 52.82 14.23 -18.67
C GLY A 329 51.47 13.49 -18.75
N GLU A 330 50.58 13.61 -17.74
CA GLU A 330 49.21 13.07 -17.80
C GLU A 330 48.37 13.89 -18.79
N GLY A 331 47.70 13.24 -19.74
CA GLY A 331 47.07 13.90 -20.88
C GLY A 331 47.80 13.67 -22.20
N SER A 332 49.08 13.29 -22.18
CA SER A 332 49.79 12.84 -23.40
C SER A 332 49.24 11.51 -23.93
N ASP A 333 48.60 10.75 -23.05
CA ASP A 333 47.86 9.53 -23.35
C ASP A 333 46.42 9.83 -23.82
N ARG A 334 45.90 11.06 -23.66
CA ARG A 334 44.54 11.44 -24.09
C ARG A 334 44.51 11.65 -25.59
N VAL A 335 44.20 10.57 -26.31
CA VAL A 335 44.01 10.60 -27.76
C VAL A 335 42.64 11.20 -28.08
N PRO A 336 42.57 12.28 -28.90
CA PRO A 336 41.31 12.82 -29.40
C PRO A 336 40.44 11.72 -30.03
N GLY A 337 39.14 11.70 -29.73
CA GLY A 337 38.23 10.64 -30.19
C GLY A 337 38.19 9.38 -29.30
N ARG A 338 39.23 9.09 -28.52
CA ARG A 338 39.30 7.89 -27.66
C ARG A 338 38.76 8.12 -26.25
N ASN A 339 39.09 9.29 -25.67
CA ASN A 339 38.79 9.63 -24.28
C ASN A 339 37.66 10.68 -24.17
N ILE A 340 36.66 10.61 -25.06
CA ILE A 340 35.49 11.50 -25.01
C ILE A 340 34.45 10.90 -24.06
N ASP A 341 33.90 11.75 -23.19
CA ASP A 341 32.77 11.43 -22.33
C ASP A 341 31.51 11.17 -23.19
N MET A 342 30.48 10.60 -22.59
CA MET A 342 29.20 10.33 -23.22
C MET A 342 28.08 10.93 -22.37
N LEU A 343 27.19 11.68 -23.00
CA LEU A 343 25.97 12.15 -22.36
C LEU A 343 24.80 11.28 -22.80
N ALA A 344 24.10 10.68 -21.84
CA ALA A 344 22.85 9.97 -22.06
C ALA A 344 21.68 10.75 -21.45
N THR A 345 20.59 10.86 -22.20
CA THR A 345 19.38 11.56 -21.80
C THR A 345 18.18 10.99 -22.55
N GLN A 346 16.97 11.41 -22.20
CA GLN A 346 15.75 10.97 -22.87
C GLN A 346 15.75 11.40 -24.34
N ALA A 347 15.64 10.43 -25.26
CA ALA A 347 15.63 10.70 -26.70
C ALA A 347 14.48 11.63 -27.14
N SER A 348 13.38 11.66 -26.39
CA SER A 348 12.25 12.57 -26.59
C SER A 348 12.65 14.04 -26.60
N LEU A 349 13.69 14.43 -25.85
CA LEU A 349 14.19 15.82 -25.79
C LEU A 349 14.77 16.31 -27.12
N TYR A 350 15.24 15.41 -27.98
CA TYR A 350 15.81 15.74 -29.30
C TYR A 350 14.77 15.77 -30.42
N THR A 351 13.53 15.34 -30.15
CA THR A 351 12.49 15.23 -31.18
C THR A 351 11.89 16.57 -31.58
N ALA A 352 12.06 17.62 -30.77
CA ALA A 352 11.33 18.89 -30.90
C ALA A 352 9.80 18.72 -31.03
N MET A 353 9.23 17.64 -30.48
CA MET A 353 7.83 17.22 -30.67
C MET A 353 7.44 16.90 -32.13
N LYS A 354 8.42 16.76 -33.04
CA LYS A 354 8.22 16.47 -34.46
C LYS A 354 8.32 14.98 -34.79
N THR A 355 9.00 14.20 -33.96
CA THR A 355 9.25 12.77 -34.19
C THR A 355 8.70 11.93 -33.06
N LYS A 356 7.87 10.93 -33.37
CA LYS A 356 7.40 9.93 -32.39
C LYS A 356 8.36 8.74 -32.37
N ILE A 357 8.94 8.45 -31.22
CA ILE A 357 9.84 7.30 -31.00
C ILE A 357 9.01 6.13 -30.45
N GLN A 358 9.11 4.95 -31.06
CA GLN A 358 8.37 3.75 -30.65
C GLN A 358 9.27 2.51 -30.56
N PRO A 359 9.02 1.59 -29.62
CA PRO A 359 9.75 0.33 -29.55
C PRO A 359 9.68 -0.45 -30.87
N GLY A 360 10.79 -1.10 -31.24
CA GLY A 360 10.93 -1.88 -32.47
C GLY A 360 11.46 -1.11 -33.68
N MET A 361 11.62 0.21 -33.58
CA MET A 361 12.34 0.99 -34.59
C MET A 361 13.83 0.63 -34.61
N LYS A 362 14.43 0.52 -35.80
CA LYS A 362 15.88 0.30 -35.99
C LYS A 362 16.67 1.58 -36.19
N THR A 363 15.98 2.62 -36.64
CA THR A 363 16.51 3.96 -36.85
C THR A 363 15.43 4.98 -36.51
N VAL A 364 15.84 6.19 -36.13
CA VAL A 364 14.96 7.33 -35.85
C VAL A 364 15.56 8.56 -36.49
N ASP A 365 14.77 9.33 -37.22
CA ASP A 365 15.20 10.62 -37.76
C ASP A 365 14.93 11.73 -36.74
N LEU A 366 16.02 12.31 -36.21
CA LEU A 366 15.97 13.43 -35.28
C LEU A 366 16.23 14.75 -36.01
N PRO A 367 15.46 15.83 -35.75
CA PRO A 367 15.70 17.15 -36.35
C PRO A 367 16.99 17.81 -35.84
N VAL A 368 17.49 17.37 -34.69
CA VAL A 368 18.70 17.86 -34.05
C VAL A 368 19.44 16.65 -33.46
N ARG A 369 20.76 16.59 -33.67
CA ARG A 369 21.64 15.58 -33.06
C ARG A 369 22.68 16.27 -32.18
N GLY A 370 23.30 15.51 -31.28
CA GLY A 370 24.31 16.01 -30.36
C GLY A 370 25.69 15.42 -30.62
N TYR A 371 26.73 16.17 -30.31
CA TYR A 371 28.10 15.66 -30.20
C TYR A 371 28.83 16.36 -29.06
N ILE A 372 29.86 15.71 -28.54
CA ILE A 372 30.75 16.28 -27.53
C ILE A 372 32.04 16.69 -28.23
N SER A 373 32.44 17.96 -28.06
CA SER A 373 33.75 18.46 -28.49
C SER A 373 34.66 18.67 -27.29
N ASP A 374 35.96 18.55 -27.51
CA ASP A 374 37.00 18.89 -26.53
C ASP A 374 37.73 20.15 -27.01
N ASP A 375 37.99 21.10 -26.12
CA ASP A 375 38.70 22.34 -26.46
C ASP A 375 40.23 22.24 -26.34
N GLY A 376 40.76 21.05 -26.02
CA GLY A 376 42.19 20.77 -25.84
C GLY A 376 42.72 21.15 -24.46
N ASN A 377 41.97 21.88 -23.65
CA ASN A 377 42.34 22.28 -22.29
C ASN A 377 41.64 21.44 -21.22
N GLY A 378 41.08 20.29 -21.61
CA GLY A 378 40.35 19.38 -20.73
C GLY A 378 38.91 19.81 -20.44
N ARG A 379 38.39 20.83 -21.14
CA ARG A 379 36.99 21.23 -21.09
C ARG A 379 36.26 20.63 -22.28
N GLN A 380 35.15 19.95 -22.00
CA GLN A 380 34.29 19.35 -23.02
C GLN A 380 32.98 20.12 -23.12
N SER A 381 32.45 20.23 -24.33
CA SER A 381 31.22 20.96 -24.61
C SER A 381 30.22 20.04 -25.30
N VAL A 382 28.97 20.07 -24.83
CA VAL A 382 27.86 19.39 -25.49
C VAL A 382 27.28 20.35 -26.51
N ASN A 383 27.42 19.98 -27.78
CA ASN A 383 26.98 20.76 -28.92
C ASN A 383 25.81 20.06 -29.60
N LEU A 384 24.85 20.86 -30.02
CA LEU A 384 23.70 20.43 -30.78
C LEU A 384 23.84 20.93 -32.21
N VAL A 385 23.54 20.07 -33.17
CA VAL A 385 23.63 20.38 -34.59
C VAL A 385 22.32 20.05 -35.28
N ARG A 386 21.86 20.95 -36.15
CA ARG A 386 20.68 20.71 -36.95
C ARG A 386 20.95 19.65 -38.03
N THR A 387 20.02 18.72 -38.21
CA THR A 387 20.11 17.68 -39.24
C THR A 387 19.36 18.06 -40.52
N GLY A 388 19.65 17.36 -41.62
CA GLY A 388 19.05 17.64 -42.93
C GLY A 388 19.61 18.89 -43.62
N THR A 389 20.59 19.56 -43.01
CA THR A 389 21.35 20.70 -43.55
C THR A 389 22.81 20.30 -43.71
N GLY A 390 23.49 20.80 -44.76
CA GLY A 390 24.93 20.60 -44.95
C GLY A 390 25.37 19.13 -45.14
N GLY A 391 24.46 18.19 -45.38
CA GLY A 391 24.81 16.76 -45.47
C GLY A 391 24.88 16.04 -44.12
N ILE A 392 24.50 16.69 -43.01
CA ILE A 392 24.35 16.03 -41.71
C ILE A 392 23.08 15.17 -41.72
N SER A 393 23.25 13.85 -41.60
CA SER A 393 22.14 12.90 -41.60
C SER A 393 21.24 13.07 -40.38
N ALA A 394 19.92 13.01 -40.59
CA ALA A 394 18.93 12.97 -39.50
C ALA A 394 18.86 11.61 -38.81
N THR A 395 19.32 10.55 -39.49
CA THR A 395 19.12 9.18 -39.07
C THR A 395 20.07 8.79 -37.95
N VAL A 396 19.49 8.38 -36.82
CA VAL A 396 20.18 7.85 -35.65
C VAL A 396 19.85 6.36 -35.51
N PRO A 397 20.85 5.47 -35.33
CA PRO A 397 20.61 4.05 -35.13
C PRO A 397 20.00 3.76 -33.75
N VAL A 398 19.07 2.81 -33.71
CA VAL A 398 18.57 2.22 -32.47
C VAL A 398 19.32 0.92 -32.22
N LEU A 399 20.08 0.87 -31.13
CA LEU A 399 20.91 -0.27 -30.75
C LEU A 399 20.25 -1.07 -29.62
N ASN A 400 20.39 -2.38 -29.69
CA ASN A 400 19.95 -3.30 -28.64
C ASN A 400 21.13 -3.66 -27.72
N THR A 401 20.82 -3.98 -26.47
CA THR A 401 21.80 -4.51 -25.52
C THR A 401 21.95 -6.02 -25.67
N VAL A 402 23.16 -6.52 -25.42
CA VAL A 402 23.45 -7.95 -25.30
C VAL A 402 23.89 -8.25 -23.87
N ARG A 403 23.12 -9.08 -23.16
CA ARG A 403 23.45 -9.56 -21.81
C ARG A 403 24.68 -10.46 -21.83
N ASP A 404 25.68 -10.10 -21.04
CA ASP A 404 26.78 -10.99 -20.68
C ASP A 404 26.33 -11.92 -19.55
N LYS A 405 26.31 -13.22 -19.81
CA LYS A 405 25.86 -14.23 -18.84
C LYS A 405 26.80 -14.35 -17.62
N THR A 406 28.07 -13.98 -17.78
CA THR A 406 29.10 -14.12 -16.74
C THR A 406 28.96 -13.03 -15.69
N THR A 407 28.69 -11.80 -16.14
CA THR A 407 28.63 -10.62 -15.26
C THR A 407 27.19 -10.21 -14.96
N GLY A 408 26.23 -10.60 -15.80
CA GLY A 408 24.86 -10.08 -15.73
C GLY A 408 24.73 -8.64 -16.27
N LEU A 409 25.81 -8.02 -16.75
CA LEU A 409 25.79 -6.70 -17.38
C LEU A 409 25.30 -6.78 -18.82
N ASP A 410 24.72 -5.69 -19.28
CA ASP A 410 24.32 -5.50 -20.67
C ASP A 410 25.46 -4.80 -21.44
N LYS A 411 25.67 -5.15 -22.71
CA LYS A 411 26.70 -4.54 -23.58
C LYS A 411 26.04 -3.92 -24.82
N ILE A 412 26.45 -2.71 -25.16
CA ILE A 412 26.11 -2.05 -26.44
C ILE A 412 27.39 -1.90 -27.23
N THR A 413 27.39 -2.40 -28.46
CA THR A 413 28.49 -2.19 -29.42
C THR A 413 28.12 -1.04 -30.35
N VAL A 414 28.79 0.09 -30.17
CA VAL A 414 28.64 1.26 -31.02
C VAL A 414 29.57 1.11 -32.23
N PRO A 415 29.07 1.14 -33.47
CA PRO A 415 29.88 1.01 -34.67
C PRO A 415 30.92 2.12 -34.80
N ALA A 416 32.04 1.83 -35.46
CA ALA A 416 33.03 2.85 -35.81
C ALA A 416 32.45 3.86 -36.82
N VAL A 417 32.89 5.11 -36.73
CA VAL A 417 32.60 6.17 -37.71
C VAL A 417 33.92 6.82 -38.15
N ALA A 418 33.88 7.69 -39.17
CA ALA A 418 35.07 8.40 -39.61
C ALA A 418 35.69 9.20 -38.43
N GLY A 419 36.95 8.89 -38.09
CA GLY A 419 37.66 9.55 -36.99
C GLY A 419 37.35 9.03 -35.58
N ALA A 420 36.45 8.03 -35.40
CA ALA A 420 36.19 7.43 -34.09
C ALA A 420 36.04 5.90 -34.16
N PRO A 421 36.77 5.13 -33.33
CA PRO A 421 36.73 3.67 -33.37
C PRO A 421 35.40 3.11 -32.86
N SER A 422 35.14 1.82 -33.08
CA SER A 422 34.03 1.13 -32.43
C SER A 422 34.25 1.11 -30.91
N ARG A 423 33.18 1.30 -30.13
CA ARG A 423 33.24 1.37 -28.67
C ARG A 423 32.23 0.40 -28.05
N THR A 424 32.60 -0.19 -26.93
CA THR A 424 31.69 -0.98 -26.10
C THR A 424 31.24 -0.16 -24.91
N ILE A 425 29.93 -0.08 -24.71
CA ILE A 425 29.32 0.57 -23.56
C ILE A 425 28.72 -0.51 -22.67
N LEU A 426 29.11 -0.52 -21.40
CA LEU A 426 28.54 -1.38 -20.39
C LEU A 426 27.28 -0.72 -19.83
N VAL A 427 26.21 -1.48 -19.70
CA VAL A 427 24.96 -1.05 -19.08
C VAL A 427 24.75 -1.91 -17.85
N ASN A 428 24.67 -1.30 -16.68
CA ASN A 428 24.23 -1.98 -15.47
C ASN A 428 22.69 -2.07 -15.49
N PRO A 429 22.10 -3.27 -15.67
CA PRO A 429 20.65 -3.42 -15.74
C PRO A 429 19.98 -3.35 -14.36
N PHE A 430 20.76 -3.24 -13.29
CA PHE A 430 20.20 -3.01 -11.97
C PHE A 430 19.65 -1.57 -11.90
N PRO A 431 18.38 -1.37 -11.51
CA PRO A 431 17.77 -0.05 -11.50
C PRO A 431 18.45 0.84 -10.45
N VAL A 432 18.68 2.11 -10.80
CA VAL A 432 19.16 3.14 -9.88
C VAL A 432 18.25 4.37 -9.98
N GLY A 433 17.99 5.04 -8.87
CA GLY A 433 17.15 6.24 -8.84
C GLY A 433 16.56 6.54 -7.46
N PRO A 434 15.90 7.69 -7.30
CA PRO A 434 15.34 8.12 -6.00
C PRO A 434 14.25 7.19 -5.46
N ASN A 435 13.61 6.42 -6.36
CA ASN A 435 12.54 5.48 -6.02
C ASN A 435 13.05 4.03 -5.83
N VAL A 436 14.36 3.80 -5.94
CA VAL A 436 14.97 2.49 -5.66
C VAL A 436 15.35 2.47 -4.18
N PRO A 437 14.84 1.50 -3.38
CA PRO A 437 15.21 1.39 -1.97
C PRO A 437 16.73 1.39 -1.80
N ALA A 438 17.21 2.16 -0.82
CA ALA A 438 18.62 2.12 -0.47
C ALA A 438 18.97 0.70 -0.03
N HIS A 439 20.10 0.18 -0.51
CA HIS A 439 20.61 -1.14 -0.14
C HIS A 439 21.01 -1.17 1.34
N THR A 440 20.02 -1.37 2.19
CA THR A 440 20.23 -1.75 3.59
C THR A 440 20.64 -3.23 3.59
N GLY A 441 21.54 -3.64 4.49
CA GLY A 441 22.31 -4.90 4.43
C GLY A 441 21.55 -6.24 4.46
N ASN A 442 20.24 -6.26 4.16
CA ASN A 442 19.39 -7.45 4.03
C ASN A 442 19.02 -7.80 2.58
N GLU A 443 19.50 -7.05 1.57
CA GLU A 443 19.27 -7.36 0.15
C GLU A 443 20.46 -8.14 -0.45
N GLY A 444 20.17 -9.01 -1.42
CA GLY A 444 21.21 -9.78 -2.13
C GLY A 444 22.24 -8.85 -2.76
N THR A 445 23.49 -9.31 -2.87
CA THR A 445 24.57 -8.50 -3.46
C THR A 445 24.24 -8.16 -4.92
N VAL A 446 24.39 -6.89 -5.31
CA VAL A 446 24.14 -6.40 -6.68
C VAL A 446 25.36 -5.65 -7.22
N PRO A 447 25.57 -5.58 -8.55
CA PRO A 447 26.65 -4.80 -9.12
C PRO A 447 26.45 -3.30 -8.90
N VAL A 448 27.54 -2.61 -8.55
CA VAL A 448 27.53 -1.18 -8.29
C VAL A 448 28.27 -0.47 -9.42
N THR A 449 27.56 0.39 -10.15
CA THR A 449 28.20 1.27 -11.13
C THR A 449 29.06 2.29 -10.37
N PRO A 450 30.37 2.42 -10.68
CA PRO A 450 31.20 3.46 -10.11
C PRO A 450 30.59 4.84 -10.34
N VAL A 451 30.45 5.61 -9.27
CA VAL A 451 29.97 6.99 -9.33
C VAL A 451 31.14 7.89 -9.66
N HIS A 452 30.97 8.72 -10.68
CA HIS A 452 31.94 9.75 -11.03
C HIS A 452 31.90 10.85 -9.97
N THR A 453 33.06 11.15 -9.38
CA THR A 453 33.27 12.29 -8.49
C THR A 453 34.33 13.21 -9.11
N GLY A 454 34.04 14.50 -9.27
CA GLY A 454 35.05 15.50 -9.67
C GLY A 454 34.82 16.23 -11.01
N THR A 455 33.70 16.02 -11.70
CA THR A 455 33.30 16.84 -12.87
C THR A 455 32.23 17.81 -12.44
N GLU A 456 32.51 19.10 -12.60
CA GLU A 456 31.52 20.16 -12.47
C GLU A 456 30.81 20.33 -13.83
N VAL A 457 29.49 20.16 -13.82
CA VAL A 457 28.65 20.39 -15.00
C VAL A 457 28.11 21.81 -14.91
N LYS A 458 28.37 22.63 -15.93
CA LYS A 458 27.85 24.00 -16.06
C LYS A 458 27.04 24.13 -17.34
N GLN A 459 25.89 24.76 -17.25
CA GLN A 459 25.18 25.22 -18.44
C GLN A 459 26.00 26.34 -19.07
N ALA A 460 25.98 26.41 -20.40
CA ALA A 460 26.52 27.57 -21.08
C ALA A 460 25.81 28.85 -20.59
N ASP A 461 26.56 29.92 -20.33
CA ASP A 461 26.04 31.21 -19.83
C ASP A 461 24.90 31.76 -20.71
N SER A 462 24.91 31.42 -21.99
CA SER A 462 23.77 31.56 -22.90
C SER A 462 23.82 30.47 -23.98
N ILE A 463 22.66 30.05 -24.49
CA ILE A 463 22.60 29.16 -25.66
C ILE A 463 22.89 30.02 -26.90
N VAL A 464 24.16 30.08 -27.27
CA VAL A 464 24.61 30.79 -28.47
C VAL A 464 24.56 29.83 -29.65
N THR A 465 23.91 30.25 -30.73
CA THR A 465 23.98 29.55 -32.02
C THR A 465 25.13 30.12 -32.85
N THR A 466 26.10 29.28 -33.16
CA THR A 466 27.23 29.61 -34.02
C THR A 466 27.06 28.93 -35.37
N THR A 467 27.50 29.58 -36.45
CA THR A 467 27.57 28.94 -37.77
C THR A 467 28.97 28.40 -38.00
N LEU A 468 29.09 27.13 -38.32
CA LEU A 468 30.36 26.46 -38.58
C LEU A 468 30.35 25.86 -40.00
N PRO A 469 31.50 25.82 -40.70
CA PRO A 469 31.67 24.96 -41.86
C PRO A 469 31.26 23.52 -41.55
N THR A 470 30.55 22.87 -42.47
CA THR A 470 30.12 21.48 -42.28
C THR A 470 31.32 20.54 -42.02
N ALA A 471 32.46 20.81 -42.65
CA ALA A 471 33.68 20.02 -42.49
C ALA A 471 34.23 20.03 -41.06
N ASP A 472 33.86 21.02 -40.25
CA ASP A 472 34.29 21.15 -38.86
C ASP A 472 33.40 20.35 -37.89
N ILE A 473 32.29 19.78 -38.39
CA ILE A 473 31.42 18.91 -37.61
C ILE A 473 31.99 17.50 -37.64
N PRO A 474 32.32 16.89 -36.47
CA PRO A 474 32.82 15.52 -36.44
C PRO A 474 31.75 14.53 -36.89
N ALA A 475 32.17 13.34 -37.31
CA ALA A 475 31.23 12.26 -37.57
C ALA A 475 30.45 11.92 -36.29
N LEU A 476 29.12 11.93 -36.40
CA LEU A 476 28.23 11.73 -35.25
C LEU A 476 28.15 10.24 -34.89
N GLN A 477 28.67 9.89 -33.72
CA GLN A 477 28.66 8.52 -33.16
C GLN A 477 27.63 8.37 -32.02
N ASP A 478 26.44 8.92 -32.23
CA ASP A 478 25.27 8.85 -31.35
C ASP A 478 24.35 7.67 -31.69
N PHE A 479 23.58 7.22 -30.71
CA PHE A 479 22.63 6.12 -30.84
C PHE A 479 21.47 6.26 -29.85
N ILE A 480 20.39 5.55 -30.11
CA ILE A 480 19.26 5.39 -29.19
C ILE A 480 19.25 3.95 -28.69
N TYR A 481 18.90 3.72 -27.44
CA TYR A 481 18.58 2.40 -26.91
C TYR A 481 17.41 2.51 -25.94
N TRP A 482 16.77 1.37 -25.67
CA TRP A 482 15.62 1.33 -24.78
C TRP A 482 16.00 0.90 -23.36
N GLN A 483 15.41 1.58 -22.38
CA GLN A 483 15.42 1.17 -20.96
C GLN A 483 13.98 0.95 -20.48
N PRO A 484 13.76 0.13 -19.44
CA PRO A 484 12.46 -0.09 -18.79
C PRO A 484 11.68 1.16 -18.42
#